data_AF-A0A6A6FKI9-F1
#
_entry.id   AF-A0A6A6FKI9-F1
#
_cell.length_a   1.000
_cell.length_b   1.000
_cell.length_c   1.000
_cell.angle_alpha   90.00
_cell.angle_beta   90.00
_cell.angle_gamma   90.00
#
_symmetry.space_group_name_H-M   'P 1'
#
loop_
_entity.id
_entity.type
_entity.pdbx_description
1 polymer ?
#
loop_
_entity_poly.entity_id
_entity_poly.type
_entity_poly.pdbx_seq_one_letter_code
_entity_poly.pdbx_strand_id
1 'polypeptide(L)'
;DKMAEQQVIPARHGVATFVPAGSSIKIVNTSGTQVVDTWAFALPQPAPKKDVAESIESKEEIGRLETAKAAEKVKGKSGTDLPSQEEAGRATREAQEQADQQDGQKKAGWSSYIPSVPTLGLGGKKDDAASSQTQHNVTDSAQTQQQKNSKSWASYFKPGKGFSSYIPEAATDSVSKFMSVHSRDPNKSYLEQLSDFSKTPVGAAGMSAFTGSGYSGSLYAGYQAWNAKNAADAPNMEYLSLSHSRAATLHLIPRKGDTLVTNLRDPILTVLEDRSVGIHDTLIPACDPQRYRALGVEKWEEHGSCAENLVLALKELNERAGLKGAKAIGADVTINSVPAPLNLFMNIPWTDDGQISFEGPRGKAGDYVRFKAERDVVVVMSACPNDVNGINGTNITDANFIV
;
A
#
# COMPACT_ATOMS: atom_id res chain seq x y z
N ASP A 1 -39.25 -7.86 -1.37
CA ASP A 1 -38.26 -8.63 -0.61
C ASP A 1 -37.75 -9.81 -1.42
N LYS A 2 -36.66 -9.63 -2.17
CA LYS A 2 -35.92 -10.79 -2.68
C LYS A 2 -35.25 -11.43 -1.47
N MET A 3 -35.67 -12.65 -1.11
CA MET A 3 -34.94 -13.44 -0.11
C MET A 3 -33.49 -13.53 -0.59
N ALA A 4 -32.54 -13.13 0.26
CA ALA A 4 -31.12 -13.16 -0.09
C ALA A 4 -30.71 -14.60 -0.45
N GLU A 5 -30.16 -14.77 -1.65
CA GLU A 5 -29.84 -16.08 -2.22
C GLU A 5 -28.58 -16.64 -1.55
N GLN A 6 -28.68 -17.88 -1.07
CA GLN A 6 -27.55 -18.58 -0.47
C GLN A 6 -26.60 -19.06 -1.57
N GLN A 7 -25.33 -18.71 -1.41
CA GLN A 7 -24.25 -19.05 -2.34
C GLN A 7 -23.27 -20.03 -1.68
N VAL A 8 -22.58 -20.82 -2.51
CA VAL A 8 -21.65 -21.87 -2.08
C VAL A 8 -20.21 -21.39 -2.20
N ILE A 9 -19.39 -21.76 -1.23
CA ILE A 9 -17.92 -21.72 -1.24
C ILE A 9 -17.49 -23.19 -1.43
N PRO A 10 -17.15 -23.62 -2.65
CA PRO A 10 -16.84 -25.02 -2.90
C PRO A 10 -15.61 -25.47 -2.10
N ALA A 11 -15.63 -26.71 -1.60
CA ALA A 11 -14.51 -27.34 -0.92
C ALA A 11 -13.22 -27.14 -1.71
N ARG A 12 -12.13 -26.74 -1.03
CA ARG A 12 -10.82 -26.46 -1.63
C ARG A 12 -10.74 -25.24 -2.55
N HIS A 13 -11.79 -24.44 -2.70
CA HIS A 13 -11.80 -23.29 -3.61
C HIS A 13 -11.99 -21.95 -2.87
N GLY A 14 -11.67 -20.87 -3.58
CA GLY A 14 -11.94 -19.49 -3.16
C GLY A 14 -13.11 -18.88 -3.93
N VAL A 15 -13.89 -18.02 -3.27
CA VAL A 15 -14.95 -17.22 -3.89
C VAL A 15 -14.83 -15.77 -3.41
N ALA A 16 -15.02 -14.81 -4.32
CA ALA A 16 -15.04 -13.39 -4.01
C ALA A 16 -16.43 -12.80 -4.32
N THR A 17 -16.91 -11.92 -3.45
CA THR A 17 -18.22 -11.26 -3.60
C THR A 17 -18.17 -9.81 -3.17
N PHE A 18 -19.00 -8.97 -3.79
CA PHE A 18 -19.17 -7.57 -3.42
C PHE A 18 -20.20 -7.44 -2.30
N VAL A 19 -19.85 -6.69 -1.25
CA VAL A 19 -20.75 -6.37 -0.13
C VAL A 19 -20.83 -4.84 -0.02
N PRO A 20 -21.99 -4.24 -0.34
CA PRO A 20 -22.18 -2.80 -0.23
C PRO A 20 -22.10 -2.31 1.22
N ALA A 21 -21.69 -1.05 1.41
CA ALA A 21 -21.73 -0.38 2.70
C ALA A 21 -23.13 -0.49 3.35
N GLY A 22 -23.17 -0.87 4.63
CA GLY A 22 -24.41 -1.04 5.40
C GLY A 22 -25.09 -2.40 5.23
N SER A 23 -24.75 -3.18 4.20
CA SER A 23 -25.21 -4.57 4.04
C SER A 23 -24.45 -5.51 4.98
N SER A 24 -24.87 -6.77 5.05
CA SER A 24 -24.22 -7.76 5.91
C SER A 24 -23.94 -9.07 5.19
N ILE A 25 -22.72 -9.58 5.33
CA ILE A 25 -22.39 -10.93 4.86
C ILE A 25 -22.47 -11.93 6.02
N LYS A 26 -23.18 -13.03 5.81
CA LYS A 26 -23.25 -14.18 6.71
C LYS A 26 -22.48 -15.34 6.11
N ILE A 27 -21.47 -15.85 6.81
CA ILE A 27 -20.66 -17.01 6.41
C ILE A 27 -21.02 -18.20 7.29
N VAL A 28 -21.43 -19.31 6.69
CA VAL A 28 -22.00 -20.48 7.34
C VAL A 28 -21.09 -21.69 7.13
N ASN A 29 -20.69 -22.31 8.23
CA ASN A 29 -20.01 -23.59 8.24
C ASN A 29 -21.04 -24.72 8.13
N THR A 30 -21.16 -25.34 6.96
CA THR A 30 -22.22 -26.32 6.71
C THR A 30 -21.99 -27.63 7.47
N SER A 31 -20.73 -28.04 7.62
CA SER A 31 -20.33 -29.27 8.30
C SER A 31 -20.06 -29.06 9.79
N GLY A 32 -19.68 -27.84 10.19
CA GLY A 32 -19.18 -27.50 11.52
C GLY A 32 -17.68 -27.68 11.70
N THR A 33 -17.00 -28.29 10.72
CA THR A 33 -15.57 -28.58 10.79
C THR A 33 -14.74 -27.82 9.76
N GLN A 34 -15.37 -27.20 8.75
CA GLN A 34 -14.64 -26.49 7.71
C GLN A 34 -14.09 -25.15 8.21
N VAL A 35 -12.78 -24.95 8.09
CA VAL A 35 -12.16 -23.62 8.25
C VAL A 35 -12.40 -22.80 6.99
N VAL A 36 -12.77 -21.54 7.18
CA VAL A 36 -12.99 -20.58 6.10
C VAL A 36 -12.08 -19.38 6.28
N ASP A 37 -10.99 -19.35 5.52
CA ASP A 37 -10.07 -18.21 5.48
C ASP A 37 -10.78 -17.05 4.80
N THR A 38 -10.86 -15.90 5.48
CA THR A 38 -11.67 -14.76 5.03
C THR A 38 -10.83 -13.48 4.96
N TRP A 39 -10.96 -12.76 3.84
CA TRP A 39 -10.36 -11.46 3.60
C TRP A 39 -11.44 -10.45 3.19
N ALA A 40 -11.15 -9.16 3.38
CA ALA A 40 -11.95 -8.10 2.80
C ALA A 40 -11.05 -7.01 2.23
N PHE A 41 -11.37 -6.53 1.04
CA PHE A 41 -10.67 -5.44 0.36
C PHE A 41 -11.62 -4.25 0.29
N ALA A 42 -11.20 -3.11 0.84
CA ALA A 42 -11.98 -1.89 0.78
C ALA A 42 -11.91 -1.32 -0.63
N LEU A 43 -13.08 -0.97 -1.17
CA LEU A 43 -13.13 -0.23 -2.42
C LEU A 43 -12.80 1.26 -2.16
N PRO A 44 -12.21 1.94 -3.14
CA PRO A 44 -11.97 3.37 -3.06
C PRO A 44 -13.29 4.09 -2.75
N GLN A 45 -13.29 4.97 -1.75
CA GLN A 45 -14.44 5.86 -1.60
C GLN A 45 -14.51 6.77 -2.83
N PRO A 46 -15.68 6.93 -3.47
CA PRO A 46 -15.83 7.92 -4.51
C PRO A 46 -15.47 9.28 -3.92
N ALA A 47 -14.67 10.07 -4.64
CA ALA A 47 -14.29 11.40 -4.19
C ALA A 47 -15.57 12.19 -3.82
N PRO A 48 -15.57 12.94 -2.70
CA PRO A 48 -16.73 13.74 -2.32
C PRO A 48 -17.11 14.62 -3.51
N LYS A 49 -18.39 14.60 -3.89
CA LYS A 49 -18.92 15.49 -4.93
C LYS A 49 -18.62 16.91 -4.47
N LYS A 50 -17.63 17.56 -5.10
CA LYS A 50 -17.49 19.01 -4.99
C LYS A 50 -18.77 19.59 -5.56
N ASP A 51 -19.53 20.30 -4.75
CA ASP A 51 -20.71 21.03 -5.21
C ASP A 51 -20.28 21.95 -6.35
N VAL A 52 -20.69 21.60 -7.57
CA VAL A 52 -20.24 22.21 -8.81
C VAL A 52 -20.72 23.68 -8.90
N ALA A 53 -21.64 24.10 -8.04
CA ALA A 53 -22.25 25.43 -8.06
C ALA A 53 -21.29 26.59 -7.69
N GLU A 54 -20.43 26.45 -6.67
CA GLU A 54 -19.55 27.56 -6.25
C GLU A 54 -18.29 27.72 -7.12
N SER A 55 -17.94 26.69 -7.89
CA SER A 55 -16.73 26.70 -8.72
C SER A 55 -16.93 27.31 -10.12
N ILE A 56 -18.18 27.58 -10.52
CA ILE A 56 -18.49 28.18 -11.83
C ILE A 56 -18.50 29.71 -11.73
N GLU A 57 -19.11 30.29 -10.70
CA GLU A 57 -19.13 31.75 -10.52
C GLU A 57 -17.71 32.32 -10.31
N SER A 58 -16.89 31.64 -9.51
CA SER A 58 -15.50 32.05 -9.28
C SER A 58 -14.61 31.92 -10.52
N LYS A 59 -14.85 30.94 -11.41
CA LYS A 59 -14.08 30.76 -12.65
C LYS A 59 -14.52 31.70 -13.77
N GLU A 60 -15.80 32.02 -13.86
CA GLU A 60 -16.30 33.00 -14.85
C GLU A 60 -15.89 34.44 -14.50
N GLU A 61 -15.83 34.78 -13.21
CA GLU A 61 -15.40 36.11 -12.75
C GLU A 61 -13.88 36.32 -12.94
N ILE A 62 -13.06 35.30 -12.64
CA ILE A 62 -11.61 35.30 -12.91
C ILE A 62 -11.35 35.34 -14.43
N GLY A 63 -12.10 34.55 -15.22
CA GLY A 63 -11.98 34.55 -16.67
C GLY A 63 -12.32 35.90 -17.33
N ARG A 64 -13.35 36.61 -16.84
CA ARG A 64 -13.67 37.97 -17.33
C ARG A 64 -12.61 39.00 -16.97
N LEU A 65 -12.05 38.93 -15.76
CA LEU A 65 -10.99 39.83 -15.30
C LEU A 65 -9.68 39.64 -16.07
N GLU A 66 -9.32 38.40 -16.42
CA GLU A 66 -8.13 38.11 -17.23
C GLU A 66 -8.32 38.50 -18.70
N THR A 67 -9.51 38.30 -19.26
CA THR A 67 -9.80 38.68 -20.66
C THR A 67 -9.86 40.19 -20.85
N ALA A 68 -10.34 40.95 -19.85
CA ALA A 68 -10.34 42.42 -19.88
C ALA A 68 -8.91 43.00 -19.78
N LYS A 69 -8.04 42.41 -18.95
CA LYS A 69 -6.63 42.83 -18.84
C LYS A 69 -5.80 42.47 -20.09
N ALA A 70 -6.15 41.40 -20.79
CA ALA A 70 -5.52 41.04 -22.06
C ALA A 70 -5.96 41.97 -23.23
N ALA A 71 -7.21 42.42 -23.23
CA ALA A 71 -7.74 43.31 -24.27
C ALA A 71 -7.20 44.75 -24.18
N GLU A 72 -6.82 45.22 -22.99
CA GLU A 72 -6.21 46.55 -22.82
C GLU A 72 -4.74 46.62 -23.28
N LYS A 73 -4.04 45.47 -23.33
CA LYS A 73 -2.61 45.40 -23.72
C LYS A 73 -2.34 45.32 -25.23
N VAL A 74 -3.37 45.22 -26.08
CA VAL A 74 -3.19 44.98 -27.54
C VAL A 74 -3.38 46.22 -28.42
N LYS A 75 -3.68 47.41 -27.87
CA LYS A 75 -3.62 48.65 -28.65
C LYS A 75 -2.22 49.26 -28.63
N GLY A 76 -1.36 48.74 -29.51
CA GLY A 76 -0.20 49.48 -30.01
C GLY A 76 1.09 48.68 -30.12
N LYS A 77 1.25 47.95 -31.24
CA LYS A 77 2.43 47.97 -32.13
C LYS A 77 2.41 46.75 -33.07
N SER A 78 2.40 47.05 -34.36
CA SER A 78 2.72 46.13 -35.45
C SER A 78 4.23 45.91 -35.54
N GLY A 79 4.68 44.67 -35.73
CA GLY A 79 6.05 44.36 -36.10
C GLY A 79 6.56 43.06 -35.48
N THR A 80 6.93 42.11 -36.32
CA THR A 80 7.70 40.90 -35.97
C THR A 80 9.09 41.30 -35.46
N ASP A 81 9.32 41.20 -34.15
CA ASP A 81 10.65 41.05 -33.54
C ASP A 81 10.52 40.36 -32.17
N LEU A 82 11.40 39.39 -31.90
CA LEU A 82 11.50 38.68 -30.62
C LEU A 82 12.05 39.63 -29.53
N PRO A 83 11.59 39.53 -28.27
CA PRO A 83 12.04 40.42 -27.20
C PRO A 83 13.52 40.24 -26.88
N SER A 84 14.20 41.35 -26.58
CA SER A 84 15.62 41.33 -26.21
C SER A 84 15.84 40.68 -24.84
N GLN A 85 17.01 40.05 -24.63
CA GLN A 85 17.34 39.32 -23.38
C GLN A 85 17.17 40.17 -22.11
N GLU A 86 17.24 41.49 -22.21
CA GLU A 86 17.13 42.39 -21.07
C GLU A 86 15.67 42.60 -20.60
N GLU A 87 14.69 42.44 -21.50
CA GLU A 87 13.25 42.48 -21.19
C GLU A 87 12.76 41.13 -20.65
N ALA A 88 13.25 40.02 -21.20
CA ALA A 88 13.01 38.68 -20.66
C ALA A 88 13.60 38.51 -19.25
N GLY A 89 14.77 39.12 -19.00
CA GLY A 89 15.41 39.14 -17.68
C GLY A 89 14.62 39.94 -16.63
N ARG A 90 13.93 41.02 -17.03
CA ARG A 90 13.07 41.81 -16.12
C ARG A 90 11.77 41.08 -15.77
N ALA A 91 11.09 40.49 -16.75
CA ALA A 91 9.88 39.71 -16.52
C ALA A 91 10.12 38.48 -15.62
N THR A 92 11.31 37.87 -15.71
CA THR A 92 11.71 36.74 -14.86
C THR A 92 11.96 37.19 -13.41
N ARG A 93 12.54 38.38 -13.20
CA ARG A 93 12.76 38.94 -11.85
C ARG A 93 11.46 39.36 -11.16
N GLU A 94 10.54 39.96 -11.90
CA GLU A 94 9.21 40.33 -11.38
C GLU A 94 8.37 39.08 -11.03
N ALA A 95 8.50 38.00 -11.80
CA ALA A 95 7.86 36.72 -11.48
C ALA A 95 8.48 36.02 -10.27
N GLN A 96 9.79 36.19 -10.06
CA GLN A 96 10.51 35.67 -8.89
C GLN A 96 10.12 36.42 -7.61
N GLU A 97 9.99 37.74 -7.66
CA GLU A 97 9.57 38.57 -6.53
C GLU A 97 8.09 38.33 -6.14
N GLN A 98 7.24 37.95 -7.09
CA GLN A 98 5.85 37.53 -6.81
C GLN A 98 5.76 36.13 -6.21
N ALA A 99 6.69 35.23 -6.54
CA ALA A 99 6.76 33.89 -5.94
C ALA A 99 7.22 33.92 -4.47
N ASP A 100 8.11 34.87 -4.12
CA ASP A 100 8.61 35.02 -2.75
C ASP A 100 7.60 35.64 -1.77
N GLN A 101 6.53 36.29 -2.26
CA GLN A 101 5.45 36.83 -1.42
C GLN A 101 4.32 35.82 -1.12
N GLN A 102 4.33 34.62 -1.72
CA GLN A 102 3.30 33.59 -1.51
C GLN A 102 3.77 32.35 -0.72
N ASP A 103 5.02 32.29 -0.21
CA ASP A 103 5.49 31.13 0.57
C ASP A 103 5.18 31.22 2.07
N GLY A 104 3.93 31.55 2.39
CA GLY A 104 3.40 31.64 3.75
C GLY A 104 2.35 30.57 4.05
N GLN A 105 2.60 29.30 3.71
CA GLN A 105 1.99 28.08 4.30
C GLN A 105 2.24 26.85 3.40
N LYS A 106 3.41 26.20 3.53
CA LYS A 106 3.61 24.85 3.00
C LYS A 106 3.50 23.81 4.11
N LYS A 107 2.47 22.95 4.02
CA LYS A 107 2.33 21.74 4.84
C LYS A 107 3.49 20.80 4.53
N ALA A 108 4.20 20.37 5.57
CA ALA A 108 5.36 19.49 5.49
C ALA A 108 4.98 18.13 4.88
N GLY A 109 5.44 17.88 3.64
CA GLY A 109 5.46 16.55 3.02
C GLY A 109 6.77 15.82 3.32
N TRP A 110 6.84 14.52 3.02
CA TRP A 110 8.02 13.66 3.23
C TRP A 110 9.34 14.21 2.65
N SER A 111 9.28 15.06 1.63
CA SER A 111 10.43 15.76 1.05
C SER A 111 11.10 16.77 1.99
N SER A 112 10.40 17.24 3.03
CA SER A 112 10.96 18.14 4.06
C SER A 112 11.91 17.44 5.04
N TYR A 113 11.91 16.10 5.07
CA TYR A 113 12.87 15.30 5.84
C TYR A 113 14.14 14.95 5.06
N ILE A 114 14.21 15.34 3.78
CA ILE A 114 15.43 15.22 2.98
C ILE A 114 16.20 16.54 3.14
N PRO A 115 17.42 16.52 3.72
CA PRO A 115 18.22 17.73 3.83
C PRO A 115 18.44 18.35 2.45
N SER A 116 18.14 19.64 2.32
CA SER A 116 18.50 20.41 1.14
C SER A 116 20.02 20.36 0.93
N VAL A 117 20.46 19.81 -0.20
CA VAL A 117 21.88 19.70 -0.55
C VAL A 117 22.43 21.12 -0.79
N PRO A 118 23.50 21.56 -0.10
CA PRO A 118 24.19 22.78 -0.49
C PRO A 118 24.89 22.54 -1.82
N THR A 119 24.56 23.37 -2.81
CA THR A 119 25.28 23.49 -4.07
C THR A 119 26.78 23.70 -3.80
N LEU A 120 27.62 22.81 -4.34
CA LEU A 120 29.07 22.91 -4.29
C LEU A 120 29.54 24.15 -5.08
N GLY A 121 29.91 25.21 -4.35
CA GLY A 121 30.67 26.35 -4.88
C GLY A 121 32.17 26.11 -4.75
N LEU A 122 32.88 26.25 -5.87
CA LEU A 122 34.33 26.18 -5.98
C LEU A 122 35.03 27.31 -5.20
N GLY A 123 36.08 26.96 -4.45
CA GLY A 123 37.27 27.82 -4.26
C GLY A 123 37.50 28.41 -2.86
N GLY A 124 38.70 28.19 -2.33
CA GLY A 124 39.36 29.10 -1.37
C GLY A 124 39.70 28.51 0.00
N LYS A 125 40.96 28.08 0.17
CA LYS A 125 41.60 27.91 1.48
C LYS A 125 41.47 29.19 2.33
N LYS A 126 41.10 29.05 3.59
CA LYS A 126 41.74 29.76 4.72
C LYS A 126 41.42 29.07 6.04
N ASP A 127 42.48 28.71 6.75
CA ASP A 127 42.48 28.43 8.17
C ASP A 127 42.00 29.66 8.94
N ASP A 128 41.24 29.45 10.03
CA ASP A 128 41.55 30.08 11.32
C ASP A 128 40.62 29.57 12.43
N ALA A 129 41.21 29.54 13.62
CA ALA A 129 40.67 28.98 14.85
C ALA A 129 39.79 29.96 15.64
N ALA A 130 39.03 29.36 16.55
CA ALA A 130 38.63 29.84 17.87
C ALA A 130 37.37 30.72 18.06
N SER A 131 36.65 30.29 19.11
CA SER A 131 35.63 30.99 19.91
C SER A 131 34.23 31.10 19.29
N SER A 132 33.11 30.97 20.01
CA SER A 132 32.89 31.04 21.45
C SER A 132 31.63 30.27 21.87
N GLN A 133 31.68 29.83 23.12
CA GLN A 133 30.62 29.25 23.92
C GLN A 133 29.35 30.11 23.95
N THR A 134 28.18 29.47 23.94
CA THR A 134 27.12 29.84 24.90
C THR A 134 26.32 28.60 25.26
N GLN A 135 26.50 28.15 26.50
CA GLN A 135 25.71 27.12 27.16
C GLN A 135 24.41 27.74 27.68
N HIS A 136 23.28 27.08 27.43
CA HIS A 136 22.13 27.13 28.34
C HIS A 136 21.82 25.70 28.80
N ASN A 137 22.09 25.46 30.07
CA ASN A 137 21.81 24.21 30.79
C ASN A 137 20.32 24.11 31.11
N VAL A 138 19.71 22.96 30.79
CA VAL A 138 18.50 22.46 31.46
C VAL A 138 18.71 20.98 31.78
N THR A 139 19.01 20.76 33.07
CA THR A 139 18.79 19.58 33.93
C THR A 139 18.78 18.17 33.31
N ASP A 140 19.82 17.42 33.67
CA ASP A 140 19.97 15.96 33.55
C ASP A 140 18.82 15.17 34.21
N SER A 141 18.02 14.50 33.39
CA SER A 141 17.32 13.28 33.79
C SER A 141 18.17 12.08 33.35
N ALA A 142 18.60 11.25 34.30
CA ALA A 142 19.48 10.11 34.09
C ALA A 142 18.95 9.15 33.00
N GLN A 143 19.54 9.24 31.80
CA GLN A 143 19.28 8.28 30.72
C GLN A 143 19.79 6.89 31.14
N THR A 144 18.90 5.91 31.10
CA THR A 144 19.27 4.49 31.27
C THR A 144 20.28 4.09 30.19
N GLN A 145 21.14 3.12 30.49
CA GLN A 145 22.17 2.60 29.56
C GLN A 145 21.55 2.12 28.23
N GLN A 146 20.26 1.76 28.25
CA GLN A 146 19.45 1.40 27.09
C GLN A 146 19.09 2.60 26.18
N GLN A 147 18.86 3.80 26.73
CA GLN A 147 18.68 5.04 25.95
C GLN A 147 20.00 5.53 25.33
N LYS A 148 21.13 5.33 26.00
CA LYS A 148 22.46 5.63 25.44
C LYS A 148 22.84 4.70 24.27
N ASN A 149 22.30 3.48 24.27
CA ASN A 149 22.49 2.49 23.21
C ASN A 149 21.42 2.55 22.12
N SER A 150 20.33 3.30 22.31
CA SER A 150 19.32 3.49 21.27
C SER A 150 19.76 4.55 20.27
N LYS A 151 20.08 4.10 19.06
CA LYS A 151 20.37 4.96 17.91
C LYS A 151 19.09 5.66 17.47
N SER A 152 19.10 6.99 17.39
CA SER A 152 18.03 7.72 16.70
C SER A 152 18.05 7.36 15.21
N TRP A 153 16.90 7.43 14.54
CA TRP A 153 16.78 7.13 13.09
C TRP A 153 17.85 7.85 12.25
N ALA A 154 18.18 9.10 12.62
CA ALA A 154 19.21 9.91 11.97
C ALA A 154 20.64 9.32 12.09
N SER A 155 20.95 8.59 13.16
CA SER A 155 22.29 8.02 13.39
C SER A 155 22.60 6.79 12.52
N TYR A 156 21.62 6.27 11.79
CA TYR A 156 21.83 5.25 10.75
C TYR A 156 22.40 5.86 9.46
N PHE A 157 22.33 7.19 9.31
CA PHE A 157 22.95 7.91 8.20
C PHE A 157 24.31 8.46 8.63
N LYS A 158 25.39 8.04 7.97
CA LYS A 158 26.74 8.57 8.24
C LYS A 158 26.78 10.06 7.84
N PRO A 159 27.19 10.98 8.73
CA PRO A 159 27.42 12.38 8.37
C PRO A 159 28.42 12.46 7.22
N GLY A 160 28.11 13.23 6.17
CA GLY A 160 28.98 13.41 5.00
C GLY A 160 28.93 12.31 3.93
N LYS A 161 28.05 11.32 4.07
CA LYS A 161 27.83 10.27 3.07
C LYS A 161 26.56 10.57 2.27
N GLY A 162 26.73 11.03 1.02
CA GLY A 162 25.62 11.23 0.08
C GLY A 162 24.92 9.90 -0.27
N PHE A 163 23.68 9.96 -0.78
CA PHE A 163 22.88 8.78 -1.14
C PHE A 163 23.64 7.74 -2.00
N SER A 164 24.56 8.21 -2.85
CA SER A 164 25.44 7.37 -3.68
C SER A 164 26.28 6.37 -2.91
N SER A 165 26.56 6.62 -1.63
CA SER A 165 27.34 5.74 -0.77
C SER A 165 26.54 4.60 -0.13
N TYR A 166 25.22 4.59 -0.33
CA TYR A 166 24.31 3.49 0.01
C TYR A 166 23.92 2.67 -1.24
N ILE A 167 24.39 3.08 -2.42
CA ILE A 167 24.29 2.27 -3.63
C ILE A 167 25.27 1.11 -3.48
N PRO A 168 24.82 -0.16 -3.52
CA PRO A 168 25.70 -1.31 -3.45
C PRO A 168 26.81 -1.22 -4.50
N GLU A 169 28.02 -1.73 -4.22
CA GLU A 169 29.11 -1.79 -5.22
C GLU A 169 28.71 -2.57 -6.48
N ALA A 170 27.76 -3.50 -6.39
CA ALA A 170 27.19 -4.16 -7.57
C ALA A 170 26.39 -3.22 -8.49
N ALA A 171 25.92 -2.07 -7.98
CA ALA A 171 25.11 -1.10 -8.71
C ALA A 171 25.92 0.11 -9.24
N THR A 172 27.20 0.27 -8.89
CA THR A 172 28.07 1.31 -9.48
C THR A 172 28.39 1.03 -10.96
N ASP A 173 28.43 -0.24 -11.34
CA ASP A 173 28.51 -0.68 -12.74
C ASP A 173 27.22 -0.36 -13.51
N SER A 174 26.06 -0.37 -12.85
CA SER A 174 24.77 0.00 -13.46
C SER A 174 24.72 1.48 -13.84
N VAL A 175 25.24 2.35 -12.96
CA VAL A 175 25.40 3.79 -13.23
C VAL A 175 26.33 3.99 -14.43
N SER A 176 27.48 3.30 -14.45
CA SER A 176 28.48 3.43 -15.51
C SER A 176 27.99 2.89 -16.87
N LYS A 177 27.21 1.81 -16.88
CA LYS A 177 26.55 1.26 -18.08
C LYS A 177 25.40 2.12 -18.58
N PHE A 178 24.66 2.79 -17.69
CA PHE A 178 23.69 3.80 -18.10
C PHE A 178 24.39 4.98 -18.81
N MET A 179 25.61 5.36 -18.38
CA MET A 179 26.37 6.49 -18.96
C MET A 179 26.74 6.24 -20.42
N SER A 180 27.06 4.99 -20.77
CA SER A 180 27.56 4.65 -22.10
C SER A 180 26.47 4.48 -23.15
N VAL A 181 25.20 4.32 -22.74
CA VAL A 181 24.09 3.93 -23.63
C VAL A 181 22.97 4.98 -23.72
N HIS A 182 22.97 6.04 -22.89
CA HIS A 182 21.92 7.07 -22.91
C HIS A 182 22.41 8.46 -23.32
N SER A 183 21.64 9.08 -24.22
CA SER A 183 21.86 10.46 -24.68
C SER A 183 21.52 11.45 -23.56
N ARG A 184 22.44 12.38 -23.33
CA ARG A 184 22.42 13.34 -22.20
C ARG A 184 21.49 14.52 -22.47
N ASP A 185 20.62 14.82 -21.50
CA ASP A 185 20.01 16.15 -21.35
C ASP A 185 21.03 17.10 -20.70
N PRO A 186 21.47 18.18 -21.36
CA PRO A 186 22.43 19.11 -20.78
C PRO A 186 21.89 19.89 -19.57
N ASN A 187 20.56 19.95 -19.38
CA ASN A 187 19.92 20.72 -18.32
C ASN A 187 19.64 19.93 -17.03
N LYS A 188 19.95 18.62 -17.01
CA LYS A 188 19.75 17.76 -15.83
C LYS A 188 21.07 17.14 -15.39
N SER A 189 21.27 16.99 -14.09
CA SER A 189 22.39 16.21 -13.57
C SER A 189 22.25 14.74 -13.96
N TYR A 190 23.38 14.02 -13.94
CA TYR A 190 23.41 12.61 -14.31
C TYR A 190 22.53 11.75 -13.41
N LEU A 191 22.52 12.06 -12.11
CA LEU A 191 21.69 11.37 -11.12
C LEU A 191 20.20 11.65 -11.30
N GLU A 192 19.82 12.87 -11.70
CA GLU A 192 18.43 13.20 -12.03
C GLU A 192 17.96 12.44 -13.27
N GLN A 193 18.79 12.34 -14.31
CA GLN A 193 18.44 11.58 -15.52
C GLN A 193 18.33 10.08 -15.22
N LEU A 194 19.22 9.53 -14.41
CA LEU A 194 19.14 8.15 -13.95
C LEU A 194 17.90 7.91 -13.09
N SER A 195 17.55 8.87 -12.23
CA SER A 195 16.34 8.80 -11.41
C SER A 195 15.06 8.92 -12.23
N ASP A 196 15.04 9.73 -13.27
CA ASP A 196 13.89 9.85 -14.17
C ASP A 196 13.75 8.60 -15.03
N PHE A 197 14.87 8.05 -15.49
CA PHE A 197 14.92 6.79 -16.22
C PHE A 197 14.44 5.62 -15.36
N SER A 198 14.89 5.50 -14.10
CA SER A 198 14.50 4.42 -13.20
C SER A 198 13.00 4.40 -12.88
N LYS A 199 12.30 5.53 -13.04
CA LYS A 199 10.83 5.63 -12.91
C LYS A 199 10.08 5.21 -14.18
N THR A 200 10.78 4.96 -15.29
CA THR A 200 10.16 4.43 -16.51
C THR A 200 10.07 2.90 -16.44
N PRO A 201 9.10 2.25 -17.13
CA PRO A 201 8.99 0.79 -17.14
C PRO A 201 10.28 0.11 -17.61
N VAL A 202 10.87 0.65 -18.68
CA VAL A 202 12.11 0.11 -19.27
C VAL A 202 13.29 0.33 -18.33
N GLY A 203 13.38 1.49 -17.68
CA GLY A 203 14.46 1.77 -16.75
C GLY A 203 14.34 1.05 -15.42
N ALA A 204 13.14 0.89 -14.86
CA ALA A 204 12.91 0.08 -13.67
C ALA A 204 13.25 -1.39 -13.92
N ALA A 205 12.78 -1.97 -15.03
CA ALA A 205 13.11 -3.33 -15.43
C ALA A 205 14.60 -3.51 -15.71
N GLY A 206 15.19 -2.59 -16.48
CA GLY A 206 16.61 -2.63 -16.83
C GLY A 206 17.50 -2.52 -15.60
N MET A 207 17.23 -1.56 -14.70
CA MET A 207 17.98 -1.40 -13.45
C MET A 207 17.82 -2.62 -12.54
N SER A 208 16.61 -3.15 -12.38
CA SER A 208 16.36 -4.37 -11.60
C SER A 208 17.11 -5.58 -12.17
N ALA A 209 17.20 -5.70 -13.50
CA ALA A 209 18.00 -6.72 -14.16
C ALA A 209 19.49 -6.53 -13.88
N PHE A 210 19.99 -5.30 -13.99
CA PHE A 210 21.39 -4.96 -13.73
C PHE A 210 21.79 -5.18 -12.27
N THR A 211 20.88 -5.01 -11.31
CA THR A 211 21.13 -5.28 -9.89
C THR A 211 20.95 -6.76 -9.52
N GLY A 212 20.74 -7.65 -10.50
CA GLY A 212 20.70 -9.09 -10.28
C GLY A 212 19.35 -9.65 -9.82
N SER A 213 18.24 -8.92 -10.01
CA SER A 213 16.91 -9.35 -9.53
C SER A 213 16.28 -10.48 -10.35
N GLY A 214 16.99 -11.01 -11.36
CA GLY A 214 16.48 -12.04 -12.27
C GLY A 214 15.35 -11.54 -13.19
N TYR A 215 14.90 -12.41 -14.09
CA TYR A 215 13.88 -12.06 -15.10
C TYR A 215 12.54 -11.64 -14.48
N SER A 216 12.05 -12.40 -13.49
CA SER A 216 10.78 -12.13 -12.81
C SER A 216 10.82 -10.82 -12.02
N GLY A 217 11.89 -10.57 -11.26
CA GLY A 217 12.06 -9.31 -10.52
C GLY A 217 12.15 -8.09 -11.43
N SER A 218 12.82 -8.24 -12.57
CA SER A 218 12.94 -7.18 -13.59
C SER A 218 11.61 -6.86 -14.24
N LEU A 219 10.84 -7.89 -14.63
CA LEU A 219 9.49 -7.70 -15.15
C LEU A 219 8.57 -7.05 -14.12
N TYR A 220 8.64 -7.49 -12.86
CA TYR A 220 7.85 -6.90 -11.78
C TYR A 220 8.19 -5.42 -11.57
N ALA A 221 9.48 -5.06 -11.56
CA ALA A 221 9.91 -3.67 -11.44
C ALA A 221 9.41 -2.80 -12.60
N GLY A 222 9.51 -3.30 -13.84
CA GLY A 222 8.98 -2.60 -15.02
C GLY A 222 7.47 -2.45 -14.99
N TYR A 223 6.76 -3.50 -14.58
CA TYR A 223 5.31 -3.49 -14.43
C TYR A 223 4.85 -2.51 -13.35
N GLN A 224 5.51 -2.48 -12.19
CA GLN A 224 5.22 -1.52 -11.12
C GLN A 224 5.46 -0.08 -11.58
N ALA A 225 6.56 0.20 -12.29
CA ALA A 225 6.79 1.53 -12.87
C ALA A 225 5.76 1.90 -13.97
N TRP A 226 5.27 0.92 -14.73
CA TRP A 226 4.18 1.12 -15.69
C TRP A 226 2.87 1.44 -14.99
N ASN A 227 2.53 0.73 -13.91
CA ASN A 227 1.36 1.01 -13.08
C ASN A 227 1.45 2.41 -12.45
N ALA A 228 2.59 2.77 -11.86
CA ALA A 228 2.79 4.09 -11.27
C ALA A 228 2.59 5.24 -12.26
N LYS A 229 2.90 5.04 -13.55
CA LYS A 229 2.65 6.03 -14.61
C LYS A 229 1.21 6.05 -15.11
N ASN A 230 0.59 4.89 -15.28
CA ASN A 230 -0.74 4.76 -15.92
C ASN A 230 -1.90 4.76 -14.92
N ALA A 231 -1.59 4.76 -13.62
CA ALA A 231 -2.54 4.74 -12.54
C ALA A 231 -1.98 5.48 -11.30
N ALA A 232 -1.38 6.65 -11.51
CA ALA A 232 -0.83 7.48 -10.44
C ALA A 232 -1.88 7.86 -9.37
N ASP A 233 -3.15 7.91 -9.77
CA ASP A 233 -4.29 8.22 -8.89
C ASP A 233 -4.96 6.96 -8.31
N ALA A 234 -4.45 5.75 -8.61
CA ALA A 234 -4.99 4.54 -8.01
C ALA A 234 -4.67 4.54 -6.50
N PRO A 235 -5.67 4.41 -5.64
CA PRO A 235 -5.43 4.33 -4.21
C PRO A 235 -4.67 3.06 -3.87
N ASN A 236 -3.83 3.14 -2.84
CA ASN A 236 -3.14 1.97 -2.31
C ASN A 236 -4.14 0.89 -1.92
N MET A 237 -3.70 -0.37 -2.02
CA MET A 237 -4.51 -1.51 -1.59
C MET A 237 -4.88 -1.38 -0.11
N GLU A 238 -6.17 -1.23 0.14
CA GLU A 238 -6.74 -1.15 1.48
C GLU A 238 -7.52 -2.44 1.77
N TYR A 239 -7.19 -3.11 2.87
CA TYR A 239 -7.70 -4.45 3.17
C TYR A 239 -7.81 -4.69 4.68
N LEU A 240 -8.67 -5.63 5.07
CA LEU A 240 -8.83 -6.10 6.45
C LEU A 240 -7.48 -6.52 7.02
N SER A 241 -7.05 -5.84 8.08
CA SER A 241 -5.77 -6.14 8.71
C SER A 241 -5.95 -6.57 10.16
N LEU A 242 -5.63 -7.83 10.44
CA LEU A 242 -5.87 -8.42 11.75
C LEU A 242 -4.92 -7.89 12.82
N SER A 243 -3.67 -7.58 12.48
CA SER A 243 -2.74 -6.95 13.42
C SER A 243 -3.24 -5.56 13.85
N HIS A 244 -3.77 -4.77 12.91
CA HIS A 244 -4.38 -3.47 13.21
C HIS A 244 -5.69 -3.64 13.99
N SER A 245 -6.50 -4.64 13.63
CA SER A 245 -7.77 -4.94 14.31
C SER A 245 -7.55 -5.37 15.76
N ARG A 246 -6.60 -6.27 16.05
CA ARG A 246 -6.25 -6.64 17.43
C ARG A 246 -5.81 -5.45 18.27
N ALA A 247 -5.06 -4.52 17.67
CA ALA A 247 -4.64 -3.30 18.34
C ALA A 247 -5.81 -2.32 18.58
N ALA A 248 -6.83 -2.33 17.72
CA ALA A 248 -8.00 -1.48 17.83
C ALA A 248 -9.03 -2.03 18.83
N THR A 249 -9.28 -3.34 18.82
CA THR A 249 -10.31 -3.99 19.65
C THR A 249 -9.77 -4.50 20.99
N LEU A 250 -8.45 -4.66 21.11
CA LEU A 250 -7.78 -5.33 22.24
C LEU A 250 -8.27 -6.78 22.45
N HIS A 251 -8.78 -7.40 21.39
CA HIS A 251 -9.22 -8.80 21.40
C HIS A 251 -8.40 -9.62 20.41
N LEU A 252 -7.94 -10.80 20.85
CA LEU A 252 -7.23 -11.76 19.99
C LEU A 252 -8.16 -12.45 18.99
N ILE A 253 -9.38 -12.74 19.44
CA ILE A 253 -10.47 -13.31 18.65
C ILE A 253 -11.59 -12.26 18.55
N PRO A 254 -12.08 -11.89 17.35
CA PRO A 254 -13.18 -10.96 17.20
C PRO A 254 -14.44 -11.41 17.94
N ARG A 255 -15.14 -10.47 18.57
CA ARG A 255 -16.38 -10.71 19.31
C ARG A 255 -17.52 -9.90 18.74
N LYS A 256 -18.76 -10.29 19.03
CA LYS A 256 -19.94 -9.49 18.70
C LYS A 256 -19.77 -8.04 19.17
N GLY A 257 -19.98 -7.10 18.25
CA GLY A 257 -19.81 -5.66 18.48
C GLY A 257 -18.43 -5.12 18.10
N ASP A 258 -17.42 -5.98 17.89
CA ASP A 258 -16.10 -5.53 17.45
C ASP A 258 -16.16 -5.02 16.01
N THR A 259 -15.57 -3.85 15.78
CA THR A 259 -15.31 -3.30 14.45
C THR A 259 -13.85 -3.58 14.08
N LEU A 260 -13.67 -4.47 13.10
CA LEU A 260 -12.39 -4.75 12.48
C LEU A 260 -12.01 -3.60 11.54
N VAL A 261 -10.70 -3.39 11.37
CA VAL A 261 -10.16 -2.24 10.64
C VAL A 261 -9.21 -2.66 9.52
N THR A 262 -8.97 -1.73 8.61
CA THR A 262 -8.03 -1.89 7.51
C THR A 262 -6.59 -1.73 7.96
N ASN A 263 -5.64 -1.99 7.06
CA ASN A 263 -4.23 -1.59 7.19
C ASN A 263 -4.04 -0.07 7.36
N LEU A 264 -5.05 0.76 7.07
CA LEU A 264 -5.05 2.20 7.33
C LEU A 264 -5.81 2.59 8.60
N ARG A 265 -6.28 1.60 9.37
CA ARG A 265 -7.06 1.75 10.61
C ARG A 265 -8.47 2.29 10.44
N ASP A 266 -8.99 2.31 9.22
CA ASP A 266 -10.38 2.65 8.97
C ASP A 266 -11.30 1.44 9.19
N PRO A 267 -12.54 1.61 9.69
CA PRO A 267 -13.51 0.53 9.81
C PRO A 267 -13.76 -0.21 8.48
N ILE A 268 -13.82 -1.54 8.52
CA ILE A 268 -14.13 -2.36 7.33
C ILE A 268 -15.30 -3.32 7.56
N LEU A 269 -15.27 -4.08 8.67
CA LEU A 269 -16.28 -5.08 9.00
C LEU A 269 -16.59 -5.03 10.49
N THR A 270 -17.88 -4.99 10.87
CA THR A 270 -18.31 -5.10 12.26
C THR A 270 -18.98 -6.45 12.50
N VAL A 271 -18.58 -7.17 13.54
CA VAL A 271 -19.19 -8.45 13.92
C VAL A 271 -20.59 -8.21 14.47
N LEU A 272 -21.62 -8.57 13.72
CA LEU A 272 -23.01 -8.45 14.17
C LEU A 272 -23.41 -9.62 15.06
N GLU A 273 -23.05 -10.83 14.64
CA GLU A 273 -23.42 -12.08 15.29
C GLU A 273 -22.35 -13.14 15.07
N ASP A 274 -22.17 -13.98 16.09
CA ASP A 274 -21.44 -15.23 16.01
C ASP A 274 -22.29 -16.28 16.73
N ARG A 275 -22.71 -17.31 16.00
CA ARG A 275 -23.49 -18.44 16.53
C ARG A 275 -22.65 -19.70 16.69
N SER A 276 -21.35 -19.60 16.44
CA SER A 276 -20.40 -20.67 16.73
C SER A 276 -20.01 -20.67 18.22
N VAL A 277 -19.03 -21.50 18.56
CA VAL A 277 -18.41 -21.55 19.88
C VAL A 277 -17.49 -20.35 20.17
N GLY A 278 -17.36 -19.38 19.25
CA GLY A 278 -16.52 -18.20 19.43
C GLY A 278 -15.02 -18.46 19.21
N ILE A 279 -14.70 -19.49 18.42
CA ILE A 279 -13.32 -19.91 18.13
C ILE A 279 -13.01 -19.57 16.67
N HIS A 280 -12.14 -18.58 16.49
CA HIS A 280 -11.57 -18.15 15.22
C HIS A 280 -10.11 -17.79 15.44
N ASP A 281 -9.27 -17.91 14.43
CA ASP A 281 -7.87 -17.53 14.51
C ASP A 281 -7.58 -16.25 13.72
N THR A 282 -6.64 -15.45 14.23
CA THR A 282 -6.15 -14.23 13.57
C THR A 282 -4.62 -14.18 13.46
N LEU A 283 -3.92 -15.25 13.86
CA LEU A 283 -2.47 -15.29 13.98
C LEU A 283 -1.82 -16.05 12.83
N ILE A 284 -2.41 -17.17 12.41
CA ILE A 284 -1.81 -18.08 11.45
C ILE A 284 -2.00 -17.54 10.03
N PRO A 285 -0.93 -17.51 9.20
CA PRO A 285 -1.07 -17.14 7.80
C PRO A 285 -1.93 -18.15 7.03
N ALA A 286 -2.44 -17.73 5.88
CA ALA A 286 -3.08 -18.65 4.94
C ALA A 286 -2.14 -19.80 4.59
N CYS A 287 -2.67 -21.01 4.37
CA CYS A 287 -1.83 -22.06 3.81
C CYS A 287 -1.37 -21.68 2.39
N ASP A 288 -0.19 -22.16 2.04
CA ASP A 288 0.49 -21.93 0.76
C ASP A 288 1.20 -23.23 0.31
N PRO A 289 1.70 -23.30 -0.94
CA PRO A 289 2.38 -24.51 -1.42
C PRO A 289 3.61 -24.89 -0.57
N GLN A 290 4.36 -23.92 -0.04
CA GLN A 290 5.54 -24.20 0.79
C GLN A 290 5.16 -24.83 2.12
N ARG A 291 3.99 -24.48 2.67
CA ARG A 291 3.43 -25.15 3.85
C ARG A 291 3.19 -26.64 3.59
N TYR A 292 2.61 -27.00 2.45
CA TYR A 292 2.36 -28.41 2.11
C TYR A 292 3.64 -29.18 1.82
N ARG A 293 4.64 -28.52 1.22
CA ARG A 293 6.00 -29.07 1.09
C ARG A 293 6.60 -29.40 2.46
N ALA A 294 6.49 -28.47 3.41
CA ALA A 294 7.02 -28.65 4.76
C ALA A 294 6.30 -29.76 5.55
N LEU A 295 5.02 -30.01 5.24
CA LEU A 295 4.22 -31.09 5.82
C LEU A 295 4.45 -32.46 5.15
N GLY A 296 5.30 -32.53 4.11
CA GLY A 296 5.65 -33.79 3.45
C GLY A 296 4.63 -34.29 2.41
N VAL A 297 3.77 -33.42 1.89
CA VAL A 297 2.85 -33.77 0.80
C VAL A 297 3.65 -34.02 -0.48
N GLU A 298 3.52 -35.20 -1.11
CA GLU A 298 4.32 -35.58 -2.29
C GLU A 298 4.11 -34.61 -3.47
N LYS A 299 2.84 -34.35 -3.81
CA LYS A 299 2.43 -33.44 -4.88
C LYS A 299 1.98 -32.09 -4.33
N TRP A 300 2.80 -31.50 -3.46
CA TRP A 300 2.47 -30.26 -2.76
C TRP A 300 2.15 -29.08 -3.69
N GLU A 301 2.70 -29.05 -4.90
CA GLU A 301 2.39 -28.05 -5.93
C GLU A 301 0.99 -28.23 -6.54
N GLU A 302 0.46 -29.46 -6.56
CA GLU A 302 -0.87 -29.79 -7.12
C GLU A 302 -1.96 -29.76 -6.02
N HIS A 303 -1.59 -29.61 -4.75
CA HIS A 303 -2.51 -29.76 -3.61
C HIS A 303 -3.59 -28.66 -3.56
N GLY A 304 -3.23 -27.45 -3.96
CA GLY A 304 -4.06 -26.25 -3.76
C GLY A 304 -3.94 -25.68 -2.34
N SER A 305 -4.11 -24.36 -2.23
CA SER A 305 -3.91 -23.63 -0.98
C SER A 305 -4.83 -22.40 -0.87
N CYS A 306 -5.04 -21.90 0.34
CA CYS A 306 -5.82 -20.70 0.60
C CYS A 306 -5.20 -19.47 -0.08
N ALA A 307 -3.87 -19.37 -0.13
CA ALA A 307 -3.17 -18.29 -0.82
C ALA A 307 -3.44 -18.31 -2.34
N GLU A 308 -3.45 -19.49 -2.96
CA GLU A 308 -3.82 -19.66 -4.38
C GLU A 308 -5.30 -19.35 -4.61
N ASN A 309 -6.17 -19.84 -3.73
CA ASN A 309 -7.60 -19.60 -3.80
C ASN A 309 -7.97 -18.12 -3.73
N LEU A 310 -7.28 -17.35 -2.88
CA LEU A 310 -7.43 -15.89 -2.81
C LEU A 310 -7.07 -15.23 -4.16
N VAL A 311 -5.90 -15.56 -4.72
CA VAL A 311 -5.42 -14.99 -5.98
C VAL A 311 -6.35 -15.34 -7.14
N LEU A 312 -6.81 -16.59 -7.21
CA LEU A 312 -7.72 -17.07 -8.27
C LEU A 312 -9.11 -16.42 -8.16
N ALA A 313 -9.66 -16.32 -6.94
CA ALA A 313 -10.95 -15.66 -6.71
C ALA A 313 -10.91 -14.17 -7.05
N LEU A 314 -9.84 -13.47 -6.68
CA LEU A 314 -9.64 -12.06 -7.06
C LEU A 314 -9.47 -11.91 -8.57
N LYS A 315 -8.70 -12.79 -9.22
CA LYS A 315 -8.53 -12.77 -10.68
C LYS A 315 -9.87 -12.92 -11.38
N GLU A 316 -10.66 -13.93 -11.01
CA GLU A 316 -11.97 -14.18 -11.59
C GLU A 316 -12.93 -13.00 -11.39
N LEU A 317 -12.97 -12.43 -10.18
CA LEU A 317 -13.79 -11.25 -9.90
C LEU A 317 -13.36 -10.04 -10.73
N ASN A 318 -12.06 -9.78 -10.83
CA ASN A 318 -11.52 -8.69 -11.63
C ASN A 318 -11.82 -8.88 -13.13
N GLU A 319 -11.72 -10.09 -13.66
CA GLU A 319 -12.07 -10.41 -15.04
C GLU A 319 -13.56 -10.16 -15.32
N ARG A 320 -14.45 -10.64 -14.44
CA ARG A 320 -15.90 -10.39 -14.54
C ARG A 320 -16.25 -8.91 -14.47
N ALA A 321 -15.54 -8.14 -13.63
CA ALA A 321 -15.73 -6.70 -13.46
C ALA A 321 -15.00 -5.84 -14.51
N GLY A 322 -14.18 -6.45 -15.39
CA GLY A 322 -13.36 -5.74 -16.38
C GLY A 322 -12.22 -4.91 -15.77
N LEU A 323 -11.83 -5.19 -14.52
CA LEU A 323 -10.76 -4.49 -13.81
C LEU A 323 -9.39 -5.09 -14.19
N LYS A 324 -8.41 -4.22 -14.46
CA LYS A 324 -7.06 -4.63 -14.90
C LYS A 324 -5.99 -3.69 -14.33
N GLY A 325 -4.77 -4.21 -14.22
CA GLY A 325 -3.62 -3.44 -13.76
C GLY A 325 -3.81 -2.94 -12.33
N ALA A 326 -3.33 -1.74 -12.05
CA ALA A 326 -3.50 -1.09 -10.75
C ALA A 326 -4.96 -0.82 -10.32
N LYS A 327 -5.94 -0.94 -11.23
CA LYS A 327 -7.36 -0.83 -10.88
C LYS A 327 -7.97 -2.17 -10.44
N ALA A 328 -7.23 -3.27 -10.58
CA ALA A 328 -7.67 -4.57 -10.09
C ALA A 328 -7.69 -4.58 -8.56
N ILE A 329 -8.73 -5.19 -8.00
CA ILE A 329 -8.85 -5.40 -6.57
C ILE A 329 -7.82 -6.45 -6.17
N GLY A 330 -6.99 -6.12 -5.17
CA GLY A 330 -5.88 -6.97 -4.78
C GLY A 330 -4.75 -7.05 -5.82
N ALA A 331 -4.51 -5.98 -6.59
CA ALA A 331 -3.46 -5.95 -7.63
C ALA A 331 -2.06 -6.32 -7.11
N ASP A 332 -1.77 -6.06 -5.84
CA ASP A 332 -0.49 -6.37 -5.20
C ASP A 332 -0.46 -7.76 -4.51
N VAL A 333 -1.59 -8.49 -4.52
CA VAL A 333 -1.69 -9.81 -3.90
C VAL A 333 -1.03 -10.85 -4.80
N THR A 334 -0.09 -11.59 -4.22
CA THR A 334 0.51 -12.76 -4.84
C THR A 334 0.44 -13.94 -3.86
N ILE A 335 0.64 -15.16 -4.35
CA ILE A 335 0.64 -16.37 -3.49
C ILE A 335 1.64 -16.22 -2.32
N ASN A 336 2.76 -15.55 -2.54
CA ASN A 336 3.81 -15.35 -1.54
C ASN A 336 3.62 -14.07 -0.69
N SER A 337 2.60 -13.27 -0.98
CA SER A 337 2.35 -11.99 -0.30
C SER A 337 0.85 -11.75 -0.19
N VAL A 338 0.19 -12.62 0.56
CA VAL A 338 -1.23 -12.49 0.92
C VAL A 338 -1.38 -11.81 2.28
N PRO A 339 -2.39 -10.96 2.49
CA PRO A 339 -2.75 -10.50 3.84
C PRO A 339 -3.09 -11.68 4.75
N ALA A 340 -2.87 -11.54 6.06
CA ALA A 340 -3.29 -12.55 7.03
C ALA A 340 -4.82 -12.73 6.99
N PRO A 341 -5.33 -13.94 6.74
CA PRO A 341 -6.77 -14.24 6.74
C PRO A 341 -7.37 -14.20 8.14
N LEU A 342 -8.63 -13.77 8.24
CA LEU A 342 -9.46 -14.13 9.37
C LEU A 342 -9.86 -15.60 9.21
N ASN A 343 -9.24 -16.48 9.99
CA ASN A 343 -9.44 -17.92 9.90
C ASN A 343 -10.70 -18.32 10.68
N LEU A 344 -11.86 -18.26 10.04
CA LEU A 344 -13.12 -18.58 10.70
C LEU A 344 -13.19 -20.07 11.06
N PHE A 345 -13.61 -20.37 12.30
CA PHE A 345 -13.79 -21.72 12.83
C PHE A 345 -12.48 -22.50 13.08
N MET A 346 -11.32 -21.89 12.81
CA MET A 346 -10.01 -22.46 13.07
C MET A 346 -9.67 -22.41 14.56
N ASN A 347 -9.22 -23.53 15.11
CA ASN A 347 -8.92 -23.67 16.54
C ASN A 347 -7.41 -23.69 16.78
N ILE A 348 -6.86 -22.52 17.13
CA ILE A 348 -5.44 -22.31 17.47
C ILE A 348 -5.35 -21.79 18.91
N PRO A 349 -5.47 -22.67 19.92
CA PRO A 349 -5.37 -22.23 21.30
C PRO A 349 -3.95 -21.78 21.63
N TRP A 350 -3.84 -20.88 22.60
CA TRP A 350 -2.56 -20.46 23.16
C TRP A 350 -2.49 -20.74 24.67
N THR A 351 -1.28 -20.88 25.18
CA THR A 351 -1.00 -21.05 26.61
C THR A 351 -0.45 -19.76 27.22
N ASP A 352 -0.45 -19.67 28.56
CA ASP A 352 0.14 -18.54 29.29
C ASP A 352 1.65 -18.41 29.07
N ASP A 353 2.31 -19.52 28.70
CA ASP A 353 3.72 -19.54 28.29
C ASP A 353 3.95 -19.04 26.85
N GLY A 354 2.89 -18.66 26.13
CA GLY A 354 2.96 -18.14 24.76
C GLY A 354 3.09 -19.22 23.69
N GLN A 355 2.80 -20.49 24.00
CA GLN A 355 2.77 -21.56 23.00
C GLN A 355 1.44 -21.55 22.25
N ILE A 356 1.45 -22.02 20.99
CA ILE A 356 0.26 -22.24 20.17
C ILE A 356 0.23 -23.69 19.66
N SER A 357 -0.96 -24.25 19.46
CA SER A 357 -1.12 -25.58 18.84
C SER A 357 -2.15 -25.56 17.72
N PHE A 358 -2.08 -26.56 16.85
CA PHE A 358 -3.04 -26.78 15.77
C PHE A 358 -4.04 -27.83 16.21
N GLU A 359 -5.24 -27.42 16.60
CA GLU A 359 -6.27 -28.33 17.09
C GLU A 359 -7.41 -28.48 16.09
N GLY A 360 -8.16 -29.57 16.23
CA GLY A 360 -9.38 -29.79 15.46
C GLY A 360 -10.48 -28.75 15.78
N PRO A 361 -11.39 -28.54 14.82
CA PRO A 361 -12.49 -27.59 14.96
C PRO A 361 -13.48 -28.08 16.03
N ARG A 362 -14.14 -27.14 16.72
CA ARG A 362 -15.13 -27.41 17.78
C ARG A 362 -16.54 -26.94 17.43
N GLY A 363 -16.74 -26.49 16.19
CA GLY A 363 -18.04 -26.04 15.70
C GLY A 363 -18.99 -27.21 15.44
N LYS A 364 -20.24 -26.85 15.14
CA LYS A 364 -21.30 -27.77 14.69
C LYS A 364 -21.87 -27.31 13.37
N ALA A 365 -22.51 -28.23 12.65
CA ALA A 365 -23.17 -27.94 11.39
C ALA A 365 -24.16 -26.76 11.52
N GLY A 366 -24.06 -25.79 10.62
CA GLY A 366 -24.90 -24.61 10.59
C GLY A 366 -24.41 -23.44 11.46
N ASP A 367 -23.28 -23.59 12.15
CA ASP A 367 -22.62 -22.45 12.81
C ASP A 367 -22.29 -21.36 11.80
N TYR A 368 -22.42 -20.09 12.20
CA TYR A 368 -22.18 -18.97 11.31
C TYR A 368 -21.65 -17.73 12.03
N VAL A 369 -20.99 -16.88 11.27
CA VAL A 369 -20.62 -15.52 11.67
C VAL A 369 -21.23 -14.53 10.68
N ARG A 370 -21.72 -13.39 11.18
CA ARG A 370 -22.33 -12.34 10.37
C ARG A 370 -21.62 -11.02 10.59
N PHE A 371 -21.18 -10.40 9.51
CA PHE A 371 -20.48 -9.12 9.51
C PHE A 371 -21.30 -8.06 8.80
N LYS A 372 -21.34 -6.84 9.34
CA LYS A 372 -21.78 -5.65 8.62
C LYS A 372 -20.60 -5.06 7.88
N ALA A 373 -20.77 -4.72 6.61
CA ALA A 373 -19.80 -3.94 5.87
C ALA A 373 -19.92 -2.47 6.26
N GLU A 374 -18.83 -1.88 6.78
CA GLU A 374 -18.80 -0.46 7.16
C GLU A 374 -18.54 0.46 5.97
N ARG A 375 -18.16 -0.13 4.83
CA ARG A 375 -17.93 0.53 3.54
C ARG A 375 -18.09 -0.49 2.42
N ASP A 376 -18.05 -0.02 1.18
CA ASP A 376 -18.05 -0.89 0.01
C ASP A 376 -16.80 -1.79 0.02
N VAL A 377 -17.00 -3.10 0.07
CA VAL A 377 -15.91 -4.07 0.18
C VAL A 377 -16.11 -5.23 -0.78
N VAL A 378 -15.01 -5.84 -1.18
CA VAL A 378 -15.02 -7.20 -1.73
C VAL A 378 -14.54 -8.15 -0.64
N VAL A 379 -15.39 -9.10 -0.28
CA VAL A 379 -15.06 -10.17 0.66
C VAL A 379 -14.63 -11.40 -0.13
N VAL A 380 -13.47 -11.95 0.21
CA VAL A 380 -12.96 -13.20 -0.37
C VAL A 380 -12.96 -14.27 0.71
N MET A 381 -13.45 -15.45 0.38
CA MET A 381 -13.56 -16.57 1.31
C MET A 381 -12.97 -17.81 0.65
N SER A 382 -12.16 -18.58 1.38
CA SER A 382 -11.64 -19.87 0.90
C SER A 382 -12.04 -20.99 1.86
N ALA A 383 -12.67 -22.04 1.32
CA ALA A 383 -12.82 -23.29 2.06
C ALA A 383 -11.45 -23.99 2.10
N CYS A 384 -10.78 -23.87 3.24
CA CYS A 384 -9.40 -24.31 3.41
C CYS A 384 -9.18 -25.75 2.95
N PRO A 385 -8.22 -26.03 2.03
CA PRO A 385 -8.00 -27.37 1.49
C PRO A 385 -7.18 -28.29 2.40
N ASN A 386 -6.73 -27.82 3.56
CA ASN A 386 -5.80 -28.56 4.42
C ASN A 386 -6.43 -29.83 5.01
N ASP A 387 -5.94 -30.99 4.56
CA ASP A 387 -6.35 -32.33 4.95
C ASP A 387 -5.27 -33.10 5.74
N VAL A 388 -4.16 -32.44 6.10
CA VAL A 388 -2.95 -33.12 6.60
C VAL A 388 -2.85 -33.14 8.12
N ASN A 389 -3.35 -32.11 8.81
CA ASN A 389 -3.11 -31.92 10.25
C ASN A 389 -4.38 -31.71 11.09
N GLY A 390 -5.54 -32.13 10.57
CA GLY A 390 -6.80 -32.17 11.32
C GLY A 390 -7.51 -30.83 11.54
N ILE A 391 -6.97 -29.71 11.02
CA ILE A 391 -7.56 -28.37 11.18
C ILE A 391 -8.99 -28.26 10.63
N ASN A 392 -9.31 -28.98 9.56
CA ASN A 392 -10.65 -29.00 8.95
C ASN A 392 -11.52 -30.19 9.42
N GLY A 393 -11.08 -30.92 10.45
CA GLY A 393 -11.63 -32.22 10.78
C GLY A 393 -11.21 -33.30 9.77
N THR A 394 -12.08 -34.28 9.50
CA THR A 394 -11.74 -35.48 8.71
C THR A 394 -11.90 -35.30 7.20
N ASN A 395 -12.84 -34.46 6.76
CA ASN A 395 -13.15 -34.25 5.34
C ASN A 395 -13.24 -32.76 5.03
N ILE A 396 -12.69 -32.34 3.89
CA ILE A 396 -12.88 -30.99 3.37
C ILE A 396 -14.27 -30.89 2.76
N THR A 397 -15.00 -29.84 3.11
CA THR A 397 -16.42 -29.68 2.78
C THR A 397 -16.71 -28.28 2.28
N ASP A 398 -17.86 -28.11 1.64
CA ASP A 398 -18.33 -26.80 1.20
C ASP A 398 -18.70 -25.93 2.41
N ALA A 399 -18.57 -24.62 2.25
CA ALA A 399 -19.19 -23.63 3.13
C ALA A 399 -20.21 -22.80 2.34
N ASN A 400 -21.05 -22.04 3.02
CA ASN A 400 -22.04 -21.18 2.35
C ASN A 400 -21.91 -19.74 2.81
N PHE A 401 -22.37 -18.81 1.99
CA PHE A 401 -22.51 -17.41 2.39
C PHE A 401 -23.79 -16.77 1.85
N ILE A 402 -24.19 -15.66 2.47
CA ILE A 402 -25.35 -14.84 2.10
C ILE A 402 -24.95 -13.38 2.24
N VAL A 403 -25.25 -12.54 1.26
CA VAL A 403 -25.00 -11.08 1.26
C VAL A 403 -26.30 -10.30 1.39
#